data_AF-A0A9P7AGW9-F1
#
_entry.id   AF-A0A9P7AGW9-F1
#
_cell.length_a   1.000
_cell.length_b   1.000
_cell.length_c   1.000
_cell.angle_alpha   90.00
_cell.angle_beta   90.00
_cell.angle_gamma   90.00
#
_symmetry.space_group_name_H-M   'P 1'
#
loop_
_entity.id
_entity.type
_entity.pdbx_description
1 polymer ?
#
loop_
_entity_poly.entity_id
_entity_poly.type
_entity_poly.pdbx_seq_one_letter_code
_entity_poly.pdbx_strand_id
1 'polypeptide(L)'
;MSSAGSVPSLLIQGFQAHSSRVTSSQTEPHAETEASATTIDEAFDEQIDYDICNVHDTEHMEVNSRTKRKRTAGDHPLLLWMNDRDMFLLELLRHEGRGNHTGATICWNCHLDVPQFRCTDCLGTELYCKGCIVTLHTRNPVHRIQEWSNSCFTAVSLKDLGLRVQLGHFAGDSCLLPERAFNDDFTLIDTNGIHTIGLDFCGCKTAQTRTKQLLRAAWFPATTVDPRTAATFRILEQYHLLSFESKASGYEFYQSIAHLTDNTGLRVQKDRYEPFLRMVREWRHLKMLKRAGRGHDPAGVANTQSGECAVLCPACPQPLKNLPDNWKDVQDDKRWLYALFVAIDTNFRLKRRMVSKDSTDPGLSHGWAYFVDETAYKAYLQDHAGTPQEKSTCASHNAVNMADTKVSQGLAATGVGTIDCARHNMKLPNGVGDLQKGESNMDYLFLSTLRGRCVETLNVSYDIACQWHKNLWERMSTMPPSLHLDPLTKLIRFFVPKFYLPAHISKCQTTYSFNLSKNVGRTDGEAPERGWSNINPV
;
A
#
# COMPACT_ATOMS: atom_id res chain seq x y z
N MET A 1 0.28 78.11 -2.19
CA MET A 1 0.59 77.73 -3.60
C MET A 1 1.00 76.26 -3.57
N SER A 2 0.15 75.33 -4.01
CA SER A 2 -0.05 74.88 -5.41
C SER A 2 0.77 73.57 -5.62
N SER A 3 0.18 72.36 -5.65
CA SER A 3 -0.64 71.72 -6.72
C SER A 3 0.17 71.33 -7.97
N ALA A 4 0.09 70.14 -8.59
CA ALA A 4 -0.69 68.90 -8.31
C ALA A 4 -0.19 67.71 -9.17
N GLY A 5 -0.70 66.48 -8.91
CA GLY A 5 -0.87 65.37 -9.88
C GLY A 5 0.37 64.62 -10.42
N SER A 6 0.25 63.41 -11.02
CA SER A 6 -0.86 62.44 -11.07
C SER A 6 -0.44 61.08 -11.67
N VAL A 7 -0.93 59.96 -11.08
CA VAL A 7 -1.11 58.59 -11.66
C VAL A 7 0.12 57.78 -12.17
N PRO A 8 0.31 56.52 -11.70
CA PRO A 8 1.19 55.53 -12.34
C PRO A 8 0.44 54.62 -13.35
N SER A 9 1.19 54.03 -14.30
CA SER A 9 0.64 53.12 -15.33
C SER A 9 0.68 51.64 -14.91
N LEU A 10 -0.36 50.87 -15.29
CA LEU A 10 -0.43 49.41 -15.13
C LEU A 10 -0.11 48.72 -16.47
N LEU A 11 0.90 47.85 -16.47
CA LEU A 11 1.21 46.98 -17.61
C LEU A 11 0.50 45.63 -17.44
N ILE A 12 -0.43 45.33 -18.36
CA ILE A 12 -1.04 44.01 -18.50
C ILE A 12 -0.64 43.44 -19.86
N GLN A 13 0.02 42.29 -19.82
CA GLN A 13 0.19 41.36 -20.95
C GLN A 13 -0.03 39.95 -20.39
N GLY A 14 -0.68 39.01 -21.09
CA GLY A 14 -1.22 39.12 -22.45
C GLY A 14 -1.16 37.78 -23.18
N PHE A 15 -1.66 36.70 -22.56
CA PHE A 15 -1.58 35.35 -23.14
C PHE A 15 -2.37 35.26 -24.45
N GLN A 16 -1.68 34.94 -25.54
CA GLN A 16 -2.30 34.66 -26.84
C GLN A 16 -2.57 33.16 -26.99
N ALA A 17 -3.81 32.81 -27.34
CA ALA A 17 -4.17 31.48 -27.82
C ALA A 17 -4.34 31.52 -29.35
N HIS A 18 -3.62 30.67 -30.07
CA HIS A 18 -3.75 30.57 -31.53
C HIS A 18 -4.92 29.64 -31.92
N SER A 19 -5.82 30.17 -32.73
CA SER A 19 -6.78 29.40 -33.54
C SER A 19 -7.03 30.17 -34.84
N SER A 20 -7.07 29.47 -35.97
CA SER A 20 -7.18 30.08 -37.31
C SER A 20 -8.06 29.23 -38.23
N ARG A 21 -9.11 29.86 -38.77
CA ARG A 21 -10.12 29.30 -39.68
C ARG A 21 -9.59 29.00 -41.09
N VAL A 22 -10.33 28.14 -41.81
CA VAL A 22 -10.65 28.28 -43.25
C VAL A 22 -12.17 28.08 -43.41
N THR A 23 -12.80 28.58 -44.50
CA THR A 23 -14.26 28.84 -44.57
C THR A 23 -14.89 28.70 -45.97
N SER A 24 -16.08 28.08 -46.06
CA SER A 24 -17.18 28.29 -47.04
C SER A 24 -18.37 27.37 -46.64
N SER A 25 -19.68 27.67 -46.69
CA SER A 25 -20.59 28.51 -47.51
C SER A 25 -20.94 27.90 -48.89
N GLN A 26 -22.20 27.74 -49.33
CA GLN A 26 -23.53 28.15 -48.80
C GLN A 26 -24.41 26.88 -48.56
N THR A 27 -25.76 26.77 -48.58
CA THR A 27 -26.92 27.63 -48.97
C THR A 27 -28.23 27.08 -48.33
N GLU A 28 -29.32 27.86 -48.32
CA GLU A 28 -30.71 27.41 -48.08
C GLU A 28 -31.62 27.72 -49.30
N PRO A 29 -32.91 27.29 -49.35
CA PRO A 29 -33.98 28.12 -48.77
C PRO A 29 -35.18 27.38 -48.11
N HIS A 30 -35.95 28.16 -47.34
CA HIS A 30 -37.18 27.84 -46.58
C HIS A 30 -38.29 27.01 -47.25
N ALA A 31 -39.08 26.32 -46.40
CA ALA A 31 -40.56 26.40 -46.40
C ALA A 31 -41.13 26.03 -45.00
N GLU A 32 -42.18 26.71 -44.55
CA GLU A 32 -42.92 26.40 -43.30
C GLU A 32 -44.25 25.70 -43.60
N THR A 33 -44.70 24.79 -42.73
CA THR A 33 -46.14 24.60 -42.42
C THR A 33 -46.34 23.76 -41.16
N GLU A 34 -47.22 24.22 -40.26
CA GLU A 34 -47.75 23.41 -39.15
C GLU A 34 -48.97 22.59 -39.63
N ALA A 35 -49.18 21.38 -39.09
CA ALA A 35 -50.49 20.91 -38.59
C ALA A 35 -50.49 19.45 -38.08
N SER A 36 -51.42 19.19 -37.16
CA SER A 36 -52.04 17.89 -36.82
C SER A 36 -51.17 16.77 -36.24
N ALA A 37 -51.50 16.39 -35.01
CA ALA A 37 -51.07 15.13 -34.41
C ALA A 37 -51.79 13.92 -35.03
N THR A 38 -51.11 12.77 -35.03
CA THR A 38 -51.74 11.46 -34.88
C THR A 38 -50.85 10.58 -34.02
N THR A 39 -51.48 9.78 -33.15
CA THR A 39 -50.84 8.74 -32.33
C THR A 39 -50.35 7.57 -33.18
N ILE A 40 -49.19 6.99 -32.84
CA ILE A 40 -48.90 5.55 -32.68
C ILE A 40 -47.38 5.38 -32.54
N ASP A 41 -46.93 4.89 -31.39
CA ASP A 41 -45.83 3.90 -31.22
C ASP A 41 -45.54 3.65 -29.72
N GLU A 42 -46.54 3.16 -28.99
CA GLU A 42 -46.37 2.63 -27.62
C GLU A 42 -45.71 1.23 -27.64
N ALA A 43 -44.57 1.07 -28.35
CA ALA A 43 -44.00 -0.26 -28.60
C ALA A 43 -42.48 -0.34 -28.89
N PHE A 44 -41.63 0.58 -28.42
CA PHE A 44 -40.17 0.31 -28.38
C PHE A 44 -39.40 1.11 -27.32
N ASP A 45 -39.28 0.53 -26.12
CA ASP A 45 -38.12 0.74 -25.25
C ASP A 45 -37.96 -0.47 -24.30
N GLU A 46 -37.45 -1.58 -24.83
CA GLU A 46 -37.12 -2.76 -24.01
C GLU A 46 -35.95 -2.42 -23.09
N GLN A 47 -36.26 -2.23 -21.80
CA GLN A 47 -35.29 -1.93 -20.76
C GLN A 47 -34.26 -3.06 -20.64
N ILE A 48 -33.05 -2.82 -21.17
CA ILE A 48 -31.92 -3.75 -21.13
C ILE A 48 -31.45 -3.90 -19.68
N ASP A 49 -32.00 -4.88 -18.95
CA ASP A 49 -31.52 -5.31 -17.63
C ASP A 49 -30.09 -5.88 -17.81
N TYR A 50 -29.08 -5.09 -17.45
CA TYR A 50 -27.67 -5.46 -17.55
C TYR A 50 -27.27 -6.34 -16.35
N ASP A 51 -27.78 -7.57 -16.32
CA ASP A 51 -27.63 -8.52 -15.22
C ASP A 51 -26.17 -8.96 -15.03
N ILE A 52 -25.50 -8.41 -14.01
CA ILE A 52 -24.11 -8.70 -13.68
C ILE A 52 -24.04 -9.85 -12.65
N CYS A 53 -23.30 -10.89 -13.01
CA CYS A 53 -22.90 -12.05 -12.19
C CYS A 53 -24.01 -13.02 -11.74
N ASN A 54 -24.13 -14.16 -12.46
CA ASN A 54 -23.40 -15.37 -12.04
C ASN A 54 -23.47 -16.48 -13.10
N VAL A 55 -22.29 -16.94 -13.56
CA VAL A 55 -22.15 -18.15 -14.41
C VAL A 55 -21.26 -19.14 -13.69
N HIS A 56 -21.87 -19.98 -12.84
CA HIS A 56 -21.43 -21.34 -12.50
C HIS A 56 -22.47 -21.94 -11.54
N ASP A 57 -23.36 -22.78 -12.09
CA ASP A 57 -23.97 -23.98 -11.47
C ASP A 57 -25.10 -24.46 -12.40
N THR A 58 -24.82 -25.50 -13.20
CA THR A 58 -25.76 -26.07 -14.18
C THR A 58 -26.00 -27.55 -13.93
N GLU A 59 -26.56 -27.89 -12.77
CA GLU A 59 -27.14 -29.21 -12.50
C GLU A 59 -28.47 -29.05 -11.74
N HIS A 60 -29.55 -29.49 -12.39
CA HIS A 60 -30.90 -29.73 -11.84
C HIS A 60 -31.50 -28.69 -10.87
N MET A 61 -32.14 -27.66 -11.42
CA MET A 61 -33.22 -26.92 -10.73
C MET A 61 -34.58 -27.17 -11.39
N GLU A 62 -35.57 -27.52 -10.58
CA GLU A 62 -36.98 -27.52 -10.98
C GLU A 62 -37.46 -26.08 -11.26
N VAL A 63 -38.37 -25.91 -12.23
CA VAL A 63 -38.93 -24.59 -12.59
C VAL A 63 -39.98 -24.15 -11.57
N ASN A 64 -39.49 -23.78 -10.38
CA ASN A 64 -40.32 -23.30 -9.29
C ASN A 64 -40.59 -21.80 -9.50
N SER A 65 -41.83 -21.46 -9.86
CA SER A 65 -42.25 -20.15 -10.38
C SER A 65 -42.31 -19.04 -9.32
N ARG A 66 -41.13 -18.67 -8.80
CA ARG A 66 -40.95 -17.55 -7.86
C ARG A 66 -41.56 -16.27 -8.43
N THR A 67 -42.70 -15.86 -7.86
CA THR A 67 -43.41 -14.64 -8.25
C THR A 67 -42.47 -13.44 -8.05
N LYS A 68 -42.13 -12.72 -9.12
CA LYS A 68 -41.24 -11.54 -9.03
C LYS A 68 -41.83 -10.56 -8.00
N ARG A 69 -41.06 -10.23 -6.95
CA ARG A 69 -41.43 -9.20 -5.96
C ARG A 69 -41.77 -7.92 -6.72
N LYS A 70 -42.93 -7.30 -6.42
CA LYS A 70 -43.25 -5.97 -6.95
C LYS A 70 -42.16 -4.98 -6.48
N ARG A 71 -41.48 -4.33 -7.44
CA ARG A 71 -40.56 -3.22 -7.14
C ARG A 71 -41.37 -2.12 -6.44
N THR A 72 -40.82 -1.60 -5.36
CA THR A 72 -41.33 -0.48 -4.57
C THR A 72 -40.56 0.79 -4.91
N ALA A 73 -40.99 1.95 -4.42
CA ALA A 73 -40.21 3.18 -4.63
C ALA A 73 -38.80 3.11 -3.99
N GLY A 74 -38.62 2.31 -2.92
CA GLY A 74 -37.32 2.02 -2.31
C GLY A 74 -36.41 1.12 -3.17
N ASP A 75 -36.95 0.45 -4.19
CA ASP A 75 -36.16 -0.30 -5.19
C ASP A 75 -35.66 0.63 -6.33
N HIS A 76 -36.06 1.92 -6.33
CA HIS A 76 -35.58 2.97 -7.24
C HIS A 76 -35.15 4.25 -6.46
N PRO A 77 -34.22 4.16 -5.49
CA PRO A 77 -33.98 5.21 -4.50
C PRO A 77 -33.50 6.55 -5.10
N LEU A 78 -32.78 6.53 -6.23
CA LEU A 78 -32.36 7.76 -6.91
C LEU A 78 -33.53 8.54 -7.52
N LEU A 79 -34.58 7.85 -8.01
CA LEU A 79 -35.77 8.51 -8.58
C LEU A 79 -36.60 9.23 -7.50
N LEU A 80 -36.63 8.69 -6.28
CA LEU A 80 -37.15 9.40 -5.11
C LEU A 80 -36.27 10.60 -4.78
N TRP A 81 -34.97 10.37 -4.55
CA TRP A 81 -34.02 11.38 -4.08
C TRP A 81 -33.92 12.59 -5.02
N MET A 82 -34.13 12.43 -6.33
CA MET A 82 -34.16 13.56 -7.26
C MET A 82 -35.13 14.69 -6.88
N ASN A 83 -36.23 14.37 -6.18
CA ASN A 83 -37.21 15.34 -5.68
C ASN A 83 -36.79 15.97 -4.36
N ASP A 84 -36.01 15.25 -3.54
CA ASP A 84 -35.56 15.70 -2.21
C ASP A 84 -34.26 16.53 -2.27
N ARG A 85 -33.58 16.60 -3.42
CA ARG A 85 -32.25 17.24 -3.58
C ARG A 85 -32.15 18.64 -2.96
N ASP A 86 -33.18 19.46 -3.11
CA ASP A 86 -33.18 20.84 -2.58
C ASP A 86 -33.18 20.84 -1.04
N MET A 87 -33.87 19.89 -0.40
CA MET A 87 -33.84 19.70 1.05
C MET A 87 -32.46 19.21 1.52
N PHE A 88 -31.86 18.25 0.81
CA PHE A 88 -30.49 17.80 1.10
C PHE A 88 -29.47 18.95 0.97
N LEU A 89 -29.60 19.80 -0.06
CA LEU A 89 -28.73 20.96 -0.26
C LEU A 89 -28.93 22.02 0.83
N LEU A 90 -30.17 22.29 1.25
CA LEU A 90 -30.47 23.22 2.34
C LEU A 90 -29.89 22.73 3.68
N GLU A 91 -29.95 21.44 3.99
CA GLU A 91 -29.32 20.90 5.19
C GLU A 91 -27.78 20.94 5.13
N LEU A 92 -27.16 20.73 3.95
CA LEU A 92 -25.72 20.93 3.76
C LEU A 92 -25.30 22.40 4.01
N LEU A 93 -26.01 23.36 3.41
CA LEU A 93 -25.75 24.80 3.61
C LEU A 93 -26.03 25.25 5.05
N ARG A 94 -27.01 24.64 5.72
CA ARG A 94 -27.29 24.83 7.15
C ARG A 94 -26.15 24.33 8.04
N HIS A 95 -25.41 23.30 7.63
CA HIS A 95 -24.15 22.89 8.27
C HIS A 95 -22.99 23.87 7.97
N GLU A 96 -22.98 24.59 6.86
CA GLU A 96 -22.03 25.69 6.63
C GLU A 96 -22.33 26.94 7.48
N GLY A 97 -23.61 27.19 7.76
CA GLY A 97 -24.07 28.28 8.64
C GLY A 97 -24.12 27.94 10.14
N ARG A 98 -24.68 28.86 10.94
CA ARG A 98 -24.92 28.69 12.39
C ARG A 98 -26.14 27.81 12.72
N GLY A 99 -26.91 27.37 11.72
CA GLY A 99 -28.13 26.56 11.89
C GLY A 99 -29.10 27.13 12.93
N ASN A 100 -29.60 26.27 13.83
CA ASN A 100 -30.46 26.66 14.96
C ASN A 100 -29.79 27.64 15.93
N HIS A 101 -28.46 27.71 15.97
CA HIS A 101 -27.69 28.55 16.88
C HIS A 101 -27.45 29.96 16.33
N THR A 102 -28.15 30.38 15.27
CA THR A 102 -28.06 31.73 14.69
C THR A 102 -28.38 32.84 15.69
N GLY A 103 -29.40 32.63 16.54
CA GLY A 103 -29.77 33.55 17.63
C GLY A 103 -29.00 33.35 18.94
N ALA A 104 -28.01 32.44 19.00
CA ALA A 104 -27.30 32.14 20.25
C ALA A 104 -26.38 33.31 20.67
N THR A 105 -26.62 33.82 21.88
CA THR A 105 -25.82 34.89 22.53
C THR A 105 -24.96 34.37 23.68
N ILE A 106 -25.27 33.18 24.22
CA ILE A 106 -24.55 32.52 25.32
C ILE A 106 -24.04 31.14 24.92
N CYS A 107 -22.91 30.74 25.50
CA CYS A 107 -22.26 29.45 25.31
C CYS A 107 -23.17 28.27 25.69
N TRP A 108 -23.18 27.24 24.84
CA TRP A 108 -23.93 26.01 25.10
C TRP A 108 -23.56 25.28 26.40
N ASN A 109 -22.31 25.43 26.89
CA ASN A 109 -21.82 24.69 28.06
C ASN A 109 -21.72 25.52 29.35
N CYS A 110 -21.25 26.77 29.31
CA CYS A 110 -21.17 27.62 30.51
C CYS A 110 -22.35 28.60 30.68
N HIS A 111 -23.17 28.80 29.64
CA HIS A 111 -24.31 29.74 29.63
C HIS A 111 -23.97 31.21 29.98
N LEU A 112 -22.69 31.60 29.95
CA LEU A 112 -22.20 32.93 30.32
C LEU A 112 -21.54 33.67 29.13
N ASP A 113 -20.51 33.06 28.53
CA ASP A 113 -19.66 33.69 27.51
C ASP A 113 -20.27 33.65 26.10
N VAL A 114 -19.76 34.48 25.18
CA VAL A 114 -20.21 34.52 23.78
C VAL A 114 -19.90 33.20 23.03
N PRO A 115 -20.87 32.61 22.30
CA PRO A 115 -20.73 31.36 21.56
C PRO A 115 -20.17 31.58 20.15
N GLN A 116 -18.84 31.47 19.98
CA GLN A 116 -18.17 31.74 18.69
C GLN A 116 -17.57 30.51 18.01
N PHE A 117 -17.31 29.42 18.75
CA PHE A 117 -16.53 28.28 18.27
C PHE A 117 -17.38 27.00 18.18
N ARG A 118 -17.17 26.20 17.13
CA ARG A 118 -17.72 24.83 17.01
C ARG A 118 -16.64 23.84 16.61
N CYS A 119 -16.87 22.56 16.88
CA CYS A 119 -16.08 21.46 16.33
C CYS A 119 -16.82 20.86 15.13
N THR A 120 -16.08 20.43 14.09
CA THR A 120 -16.64 19.70 12.93
C THR A 120 -16.59 18.18 13.07
N ASP A 121 -15.91 17.68 14.11
CA ASP A 121 -15.58 16.26 14.31
C ASP A 121 -16.31 15.67 15.53
N CYS A 122 -16.96 16.51 16.35
CA CYS A 122 -17.91 16.09 17.39
C CYS A 122 -19.32 15.92 16.80
N LEU A 123 -20.13 15.07 17.45
CA LEU A 123 -21.56 15.00 17.17
C LEU A 123 -22.26 16.24 17.76
N GLY A 124 -22.82 17.08 16.90
CA GLY A 124 -23.54 18.30 17.28
C GLY A 124 -23.31 19.44 16.29
N THR A 125 -23.97 20.58 16.51
CA THR A 125 -23.69 21.84 15.78
C THR A 125 -23.61 23.06 16.70
N GLU A 126 -23.51 22.82 18.01
CA GLU A 126 -23.64 23.84 19.04
C GLU A 126 -22.42 24.77 19.09
N LEU A 127 -22.64 25.97 19.60
CA LEU A 127 -21.62 27.01 19.67
C LEU A 127 -21.16 27.25 21.11
N TYR A 128 -19.83 27.28 21.27
CA TYR A 128 -19.12 27.31 22.53
C TYR A 128 -18.24 28.56 22.62
N CYS A 129 -17.92 29.00 23.83
CA CYS A 129 -16.87 30.00 24.05
C CYS A 129 -15.47 29.36 24.01
N LYS A 130 -14.44 30.21 23.93
CA LYS A 130 -13.02 29.79 23.87
C LYS A 130 -12.63 28.86 25.02
N GLY A 131 -13.08 29.14 26.25
CA GLY A 131 -12.81 28.28 27.41
C GLY A 131 -13.44 26.89 27.27
N CYS A 132 -14.74 26.84 27.01
CA CYS A 132 -15.48 25.58 26.90
C CYS A 132 -15.00 24.70 25.74
N ILE A 133 -14.73 25.27 24.56
CA ILE A 133 -14.26 24.47 23.41
C ILE A 133 -12.87 23.87 23.66
N VAL A 134 -11.98 24.59 24.36
CA VAL A 134 -10.67 24.06 24.76
C VAL A 134 -10.81 22.95 25.81
N THR A 135 -11.62 23.16 26.85
CA THR A 135 -11.86 22.16 27.91
C THR A 135 -12.43 20.86 27.34
N LEU A 136 -13.43 20.95 26.45
CA LEU A 136 -14.08 19.81 25.79
C LEU A 136 -13.10 18.96 24.97
N HIS A 137 -12.09 19.59 24.35
CA HIS A 137 -11.12 18.92 23.47
C HIS A 137 -9.80 18.53 24.14
N THR A 138 -9.68 18.68 25.47
CA THR A 138 -8.49 18.25 26.25
C THR A 138 -8.09 16.78 26.01
N ARG A 139 -9.06 15.91 25.72
CA ARG A 139 -8.82 14.49 25.37
C ARG A 139 -8.84 14.20 23.87
N ASN A 140 -9.24 15.16 23.05
CA ASN A 140 -9.41 15.05 21.60
C ASN A 140 -8.65 16.19 20.87
N PRO A 141 -7.33 16.35 21.06
CA PRO A 141 -6.57 17.53 20.63
C PRO A 141 -6.36 17.65 19.10
N VAL A 142 -6.81 16.65 18.34
CA VAL A 142 -6.78 16.58 16.87
C VAL A 142 -8.13 16.93 16.24
N HIS A 143 -9.15 17.28 17.04
CA HIS A 143 -10.44 17.71 16.49
C HIS A 143 -10.34 19.07 15.81
N ARG A 144 -10.93 19.17 14.62
CA ARG A 144 -10.96 20.40 13.83
C ARG A 144 -12.01 21.37 14.39
N ILE A 145 -11.60 22.63 14.58
CA ILE A 145 -12.40 23.70 15.17
C ILE A 145 -12.61 24.83 14.15
N GLN A 146 -13.76 25.47 14.22
CA GLN A 146 -14.11 26.63 13.42
C GLN A 146 -14.59 27.78 14.32
N GLU A 147 -14.22 29.01 13.97
CA GLU A 147 -14.66 30.27 14.59
C GLU A 147 -15.63 31.01 13.66
N TRP A 148 -16.72 31.57 14.21
CA TRP A 148 -17.67 32.39 13.44
C TRP A 148 -17.12 33.81 13.23
N SER A 149 -16.55 34.04 12.05
CA SER A 149 -15.93 35.30 11.65
C SER A 149 -16.94 36.18 10.90
N ASN A 150 -17.83 36.86 11.64
CA ASN A 150 -18.92 37.73 11.16
C ASN A 150 -19.98 37.05 10.28
N SER A 151 -19.60 36.58 9.09
CA SER A 151 -20.49 36.05 8.04
C SER A 151 -20.26 34.57 7.71
N CYS A 152 -19.13 33.97 8.10
CA CYS A 152 -18.81 32.57 7.82
C CYS A 152 -17.95 31.93 8.92
N PHE A 153 -17.81 30.60 8.87
CA PHE A 153 -16.87 29.87 9.71
C PHE A 153 -15.47 29.84 9.10
N THR A 154 -14.45 30.18 9.90
CA THR A 154 -13.03 30.03 9.53
C THR A 154 -12.35 28.98 10.40
N ALA A 155 -11.45 28.17 9.83
CA ALA A 155 -10.81 27.08 10.55
C ALA A 155 -9.64 27.58 11.42
N VAL A 156 -9.69 27.32 12.73
CA VAL A 156 -8.73 27.73 13.77
C VAL A 156 -8.20 26.49 14.50
N SER A 157 -6.93 26.46 14.92
CA SER A 157 -6.40 25.30 15.64
C SER A 157 -6.70 25.39 17.14
N LEU A 158 -6.86 24.23 17.79
CA LEU A 158 -6.97 24.16 19.25
C LEU A 158 -5.76 24.78 19.96
N LYS A 159 -4.57 24.74 19.35
CA LYS A 159 -3.36 25.40 19.84
C LYS A 159 -3.53 26.93 19.89
N ASP A 160 -4.08 27.55 18.84
CA ASP A 160 -4.30 29.02 18.79
C ASP A 160 -5.37 29.44 19.82
N LEU A 161 -6.31 28.54 20.13
CA LEU A 161 -7.25 28.69 21.22
C LEU A 161 -6.62 28.47 22.61
N GLY A 162 -5.36 28.01 22.69
CA GLY A 162 -4.60 27.85 23.92
C GLY A 162 -4.59 26.44 24.49
N LEU A 163 -5.13 25.44 23.80
CA LEU A 163 -5.00 24.04 24.23
C LEU A 163 -3.52 23.62 24.16
N ARG A 164 -3.06 23.01 25.25
CA ARG A 164 -1.77 22.30 25.30
C ARG A 164 -1.99 20.85 25.69
N VAL A 165 -1.32 19.94 25.00
CA VAL A 165 -1.30 18.51 25.32
C VAL A 165 -0.07 18.25 26.18
N GLN A 166 -0.29 17.65 27.34
CA GLN A 166 0.78 17.27 28.26
C GLN A 166 1.00 15.75 28.19
N LEU A 167 2.25 15.33 28.02
CA LEU A 167 2.64 13.92 27.98
C LEU A 167 3.28 13.45 29.30
N GLY A 168 3.40 12.14 29.46
CA GLY A 168 4.14 11.50 30.56
C GLY A 168 3.41 11.36 31.89
N HIS A 169 2.21 11.94 32.04
CA HIS A 169 1.35 11.88 33.23
C HIS A 169 -0.02 11.24 32.93
N PHE A 170 -0.84 10.98 33.95
CA PHE A 170 -2.21 10.50 33.76
C PHE A 170 -3.18 11.63 33.38
N ALA A 171 -4.34 11.27 32.84
CA ALA A 171 -5.32 12.23 32.32
C ALA A 171 -6.07 12.98 33.43
N GLY A 172 -5.49 14.10 33.87
CA GLY A 172 -5.99 14.97 34.94
C GLY A 172 -4.85 15.57 35.78
N ASP A 173 -3.69 14.91 35.80
CA ASP A 173 -2.49 15.39 36.47
C ASP A 173 -1.85 16.57 35.72
N SER A 174 -1.30 17.53 36.46
CA SER A 174 -0.39 18.55 35.89
C SER A 174 1.07 18.20 36.20
N CYS A 175 1.94 18.36 35.21
CA CYS A 175 3.37 18.23 35.35
C CYS A 175 3.93 19.44 36.10
N LEU A 176 4.75 19.21 37.13
CA LEU A 176 5.43 20.29 37.86
C LEU A 176 6.63 20.86 37.11
N LEU A 177 7.12 20.17 36.08
CA LEU A 177 8.26 20.56 35.23
C LEU A 177 7.96 20.24 33.75
N PRO A 178 7.02 20.96 33.10
CA PRO A 178 6.70 20.74 31.70
C PRO A 178 7.76 21.32 30.76
N GLU A 179 8.28 20.50 29.85
CA GLU A 179 9.19 20.92 28.78
C GLU A 179 8.41 21.14 27.48
N ARG A 180 8.32 22.38 27.00
CA ARG A 180 7.68 22.67 25.70
C ARG A 180 8.42 21.98 24.56
N ALA A 181 7.68 21.56 23.54
CA ALA A 181 8.26 21.15 22.26
C ALA A 181 9.11 22.28 21.63
N PHE A 182 10.11 21.90 20.83
CA PHE A 182 11.07 22.83 20.24
C PHE A 182 10.36 23.94 19.43
N ASN A 183 10.67 25.21 19.72
CA ASN A 183 10.03 26.41 19.18
C ASN A 183 8.48 26.44 19.31
N ASP A 184 7.90 25.62 20.20
CA ASP A 184 6.47 25.33 20.26
C ASP A 184 5.87 24.81 18.93
N ASP A 185 6.71 24.28 18.03
CA ASP A 185 6.38 23.89 16.66
C ASP A 185 6.35 22.36 16.51
N PHE A 186 5.26 21.74 16.97
CA PHE A 186 5.04 20.30 16.83
C PHE A 186 3.91 20.01 15.82
N THR A 187 4.22 19.18 14.82
CA THR A 187 3.26 18.73 13.80
C THR A 187 2.74 17.31 14.12
N LEU A 188 1.42 17.10 14.15
CA LEU A 188 0.81 15.78 14.34
C LEU A 188 -0.07 15.43 13.13
N ILE A 189 0.28 14.36 12.43
CA ILE A 189 -0.50 13.83 11.30
C ILE A 189 -1.54 12.85 11.85
N ASP A 190 -2.82 13.07 11.56
CA ASP A 190 -3.94 12.18 11.92
C ASP A 190 -4.93 12.05 10.76
N THR A 191 -5.90 11.13 10.85
CA THR A 191 -6.76 10.76 9.69
C THR A 191 -7.69 11.88 9.20
N ASN A 192 -7.84 12.96 9.96
CA ASN A 192 -8.66 14.12 9.64
C ASN A 192 -7.83 15.34 9.22
N GLY A 193 -6.49 15.28 9.27
CA GLY A 193 -5.61 16.37 8.85
C GLY A 193 -4.23 16.41 9.52
N ILE A 194 -3.48 17.47 9.22
CA ILE A 194 -2.14 17.77 9.70
C ILE A 194 -2.23 18.91 10.72
N HIS A 195 -2.09 18.58 12.00
CA HIS A 195 -2.36 19.50 13.10
C HIS A 195 -1.09 20.16 13.62
N THR A 196 -1.18 21.44 14.01
CA THR A 196 -0.15 22.10 14.82
C THR A 196 -0.55 22.00 16.29
N ILE A 197 0.25 21.31 17.10
CA ILE A 197 -0.09 20.99 18.50
C ILE A 197 0.79 21.81 19.44
N GLY A 198 0.19 22.48 20.43
CA GLY A 198 0.90 22.96 21.60
C GLY A 198 1.23 21.75 22.48
N LEU A 199 2.51 21.37 22.57
CA LEU A 199 2.92 20.12 23.19
C LEU A 199 3.91 20.35 24.33
N ASP A 200 3.63 19.74 25.48
CA ASP A 200 4.47 19.73 26.67
C ASP A 200 4.86 18.29 27.03
N PHE A 201 6.17 18.02 27.06
CA PHE A 201 6.73 16.79 27.59
C PHE A 201 6.86 16.86 29.12
N CYS A 202 6.77 15.74 29.80
CA CYS A 202 7.19 15.63 31.20
C CYS A 202 8.71 15.77 31.29
N GLY A 203 9.20 16.77 32.04
CA GLY A 203 10.61 16.97 32.41
C GLY A 203 10.93 16.59 33.87
N CYS A 204 10.03 15.89 34.57
CA CYS A 204 10.29 15.42 35.94
C CYS A 204 11.44 14.40 35.98
N LYS A 205 12.10 14.25 37.14
CA LYS A 205 13.26 13.34 37.32
C LYS A 205 12.99 11.86 36.96
N THR A 206 11.73 11.42 36.98
CA THR A 206 11.27 10.07 36.61
C THR A 206 10.70 9.95 35.18
N ALA A 207 10.76 11.04 34.40
CA ALA A 207 10.23 11.10 33.05
C ALA A 207 10.85 10.02 32.13
N GLN A 208 10.06 9.57 31.17
CA GLN A 208 10.58 8.76 30.07
C GLN A 208 11.11 9.69 28.96
N THR A 209 11.95 9.17 28.06
CA THR A 209 12.44 9.93 26.89
C THR A 209 11.27 10.46 26.06
N ARG A 210 11.44 11.63 25.41
CA ARG A 210 10.41 12.30 24.59
C ARG A 210 9.73 11.32 23.60
N THR A 211 10.52 10.47 22.95
CA THR A 211 10.09 9.35 22.08
C THR A 211 9.18 8.34 22.78
N LYS A 212 9.54 7.88 23.98
CA LYS A 212 8.70 6.97 24.78
C LYS A 212 7.41 7.64 25.26
N GLN A 213 7.44 8.94 25.55
CA GLN A 213 6.24 9.69 25.94
C GLN A 213 5.24 9.77 24.77
N LEU A 214 5.71 10.06 23.56
CA LEU A 214 4.90 10.06 22.33
C LEU A 214 4.32 8.67 22.03
N LEU A 215 5.16 7.62 22.05
CA LEU A 215 4.70 6.25 21.79
C LEU A 215 3.66 5.76 22.81
N ARG A 216 3.73 6.22 24.07
CA ARG A 216 2.70 5.96 25.10
C ARG A 216 1.39 6.71 24.85
N ALA A 217 1.42 7.85 24.18
CA ALA A 217 0.23 8.57 23.71
C ALA A 217 -0.29 8.04 22.35
N ALA A 218 0.21 6.90 21.87
CA ALA A 218 -0.07 6.34 20.54
C ALA A 218 0.30 7.29 19.39
N TRP A 219 1.30 8.15 19.58
CA TRP A 219 1.87 9.02 18.55
C TRP A 219 3.26 8.47 18.17
N PHE A 220 3.42 8.05 16.93
CA PHE A 220 4.67 7.53 16.39
C PHE A 220 5.53 8.72 15.94
N PRO A 221 6.74 8.94 16.49
CA PRO A 221 7.58 10.08 16.12
C PRO A 221 8.37 9.85 14.83
N ALA A 222 8.59 10.91 14.05
CA ALA A 222 9.38 10.85 12.80
C ALA A 222 10.91 10.88 13.02
N THR A 223 11.37 11.15 14.26
CA THR A 223 12.76 11.07 14.70
C THR A 223 12.83 10.63 16.17
N THR A 224 13.90 9.91 16.55
CA THR A 224 14.13 9.48 17.94
C THR A 224 14.83 10.52 18.81
N VAL A 225 15.40 11.55 18.21
CA VAL A 225 15.97 12.74 18.87
C VAL A 225 15.14 13.96 18.48
N ASP A 226 14.84 14.80 19.47
CA ASP A 226 14.04 16.03 19.39
C ASP A 226 12.91 16.01 18.34
N PRO A 227 11.92 15.10 18.51
CA PRO A 227 10.81 14.96 17.58
C PRO A 227 10.00 16.25 17.47
N ARG A 228 9.90 16.77 16.24
CA ARG A 228 9.04 17.90 15.84
C ARG A 228 7.83 17.46 15.00
N THR A 229 7.75 16.16 14.69
CA THR A 229 6.64 15.59 13.94
C THR A 229 6.35 14.17 14.44
N ALA A 230 5.08 13.84 14.53
CA ALA A 230 4.58 12.49 14.73
C ALA A 230 3.37 12.21 13.82
N ALA A 231 3.04 10.93 13.66
CA ALA A 231 1.77 10.47 13.12
C ALA A 231 1.04 9.65 14.20
N THR A 232 -0.28 9.70 14.27
CA THR A 232 -1.03 8.81 15.17
C THR A 232 -0.86 7.35 14.74
N PHE A 233 -0.93 6.40 15.68
CA PHE A 233 -0.98 4.98 15.33
C PHE A 233 -2.20 4.68 14.43
N ARG A 234 -3.28 5.47 14.57
CA ARG A 234 -4.53 5.37 13.81
C ARG A 234 -4.34 5.62 12.31
N ILE A 235 -3.63 6.69 11.92
CA ILE A 235 -3.34 6.95 10.50
C ILE A 235 -2.32 5.95 9.93
N LEU A 236 -1.33 5.53 10.72
CA LEU A 236 -0.38 4.50 10.30
C LEU A 236 -1.03 3.12 10.14
N GLU A 237 -2.02 2.77 10.95
CA GLU A 237 -2.87 1.58 10.79
C GLU A 237 -3.74 1.69 9.53
N GLN A 238 -4.45 2.81 9.34
CA GLN A 238 -5.29 3.06 8.17
C GLN A 238 -4.50 2.96 6.86
N TYR A 239 -3.34 3.61 6.76
CA TYR A 239 -2.50 3.52 5.56
C TYR A 239 -1.96 2.10 5.35
N HIS A 240 -1.55 1.41 6.42
CA HIS A 240 -1.06 0.03 6.34
C HIS A 240 -2.14 -0.89 5.75
N LEU A 241 -3.41 -0.77 6.17
CA LEU A 241 -4.53 -1.52 5.60
C LEU A 241 -4.84 -1.10 4.15
N LEU A 242 -4.99 0.21 3.90
CA LEU A 242 -5.31 0.74 2.57
C LEU A 242 -4.26 0.35 1.51
N SER A 243 -2.99 0.25 1.90
CA SER A 243 -1.87 -0.17 1.04
C SER A 243 -1.79 -1.68 0.78
N PHE A 244 -2.75 -2.47 1.26
CA PHE A 244 -2.97 -3.86 0.86
C PHE A 244 -4.26 -4.03 0.05
N GLU A 245 -5.34 -3.34 0.43
CA GLU A 245 -6.64 -3.43 -0.25
C GLU A 245 -6.73 -2.57 -1.52
N SER A 246 -5.84 -1.59 -1.68
CA SER A 246 -5.86 -0.64 -2.80
C SER A 246 -4.48 -0.38 -3.38
N LYS A 247 -4.47 0.25 -4.57
CA LYS A 247 -3.26 0.65 -5.31
C LYS A 247 -2.89 2.12 -5.06
N ALA A 248 -3.46 2.74 -4.03
CA ALA A 248 -3.18 4.13 -3.69
C ALA A 248 -1.72 4.31 -3.22
N SER A 249 -0.97 5.18 -3.89
CA SER A 249 0.40 5.49 -3.50
C SER A 249 0.45 6.18 -2.13
N GLY A 250 1.61 6.11 -1.47
CA GLY A 250 1.84 6.88 -0.25
C GLY A 250 1.70 8.38 -0.46
N TYR A 251 1.98 8.87 -1.68
CA TYR A 251 1.84 10.27 -2.06
C TYR A 251 0.37 10.69 -2.13
N GLU A 252 -0.46 9.96 -2.88
CA GLU A 252 -1.90 10.29 -3.02
C GLU A 252 -2.63 10.21 -1.68
N PHE A 253 -2.30 9.23 -0.84
CA PHE A 253 -2.83 9.15 0.52
C PHE A 253 -2.41 10.36 1.37
N TYR A 254 -1.11 10.71 1.38
CA TYR A 254 -0.62 11.85 2.15
C TYR A 254 -1.21 13.19 1.65
N GLN A 255 -1.30 13.39 0.33
CA GLN A 255 -1.93 14.59 -0.24
C GLN A 255 -3.43 14.67 0.10
N SER A 256 -4.14 13.54 0.15
CA SER A 256 -5.54 13.52 0.62
C SER A 256 -5.68 14.02 2.06
N ILE A 257 -4.72 13.69 2.94
CA ILE A 257 -4.69 14.16 4.34
C ILE A 257 -4.28 15.64 4.43
N ALA A 258 -3.38 16.10 3.56
CA ALA A 258 -3.07 17.53 3.42
C ALA A 258 -4.30 18.33 2.94
N HIS A 259 -5.04 17.82 1.95
CA HIS A 259 -6.27 18.44 1.44
C HIS A 259 -7.41 18.45 2.49
N LEU A 260 -7.51 17.44 3.37
CA LEU A 260 -8.42 17.47 4.52
C LEU A 260 -8.07 18.57 5.55
N THR A 261 -6.86 19.14 5.47
CA THR A 261 -6.36 20.25 6.31
C THR A 261 -6.57 21.60 5.63
N ASP A 262 -6.26 21.69 4.34
CA ASP A 262 -6.65 22.78 3.44
C ASP A 262 -6.65 22.29 1.98
N ASN A 263 -7.83 22.29 1.34
CA ASN A 263 -8.01 21.96 -0.08
C ASN A 263 -8.06 23.23 -0.98
N THR A 264 -7.87 24.42 -0.42
CA THR A 264 -7.91 25.69 -1.19
C THR A 264 -6.54 26.10 -1.72
N GLY A 265 -5.45 25.57 -1.16
CA GLY A 265 -4.07 25.97 -1.46
C GLY A 265 -3.70 27.36 -0.91
N LEU A 266 -4.58 28.00 -0.13
CA LEU A 266 -4.34 29.34 0.42
C LEU A 266 -3.48 29.29 1.70
N ARG A 267 -3.40 28.14 2.39
CA ARG A 267 -2.58 27.95 3.58
C ARG A 267 -1.28 27.22 3.25
N VAL A 268 -0.15 27.85 3.53
CA VAL A 268 1.19 27.22 3.39
C VAL A 268 1.37 26.14 4.46
N GLN A 269 1.00 24.91 4.11
CA GLN A 269 1.26 23.74 4.95
C GLN A 269 2.74 23.37 4.91
N LYS A 270 3.30 22.96 6.05
CA LYS A 270 4.66 22.44 6.14
C LYS A 270 4.66 20.99 5.65
N ASP A 271 5.34 20.69 4.54
CA ASP A 271 5.37 19.31 4.06
C ASP A 271 6.04 18.35 5.07
N ARG A 272 5.47 17.14 5.17
CA ARG A 272 5.83 16.02 6.03
C ARG A 272 5.73 14.68 5.31
N TYR A 273 5.66 14.66 3.98
CA TYR A 273 5.61 13.42 3.20
C TYR A 273 6.77 12.46 3.50
N GLU A 274 8.02 12.95 3.44
CA GLU A 274 9.21 12.15 3.77
C GLU A 274 9.24 11.65 5.23
N PRO A 275 8.96 12.50 6.25
CA PRO A 275 8.66 12.03 7.61
C PRO A 275 7.58 10.94 7.69
N PHE A 276 6.48 11.05 6.94
CA PHE A 276 5.39 10.08 6.92
C PHE A 276 5.84 8.73 6.34
N LEU A 277 6.52 8.72 5.19
CA LEU A 277 7.08 7.50 4.59
C LEU A 277 8.04 6.77 5.54
N ARG A 278 8.88 7.52 6.27
CA ARG A 278 9.77 6.95 7.29
C ARG A 278 8.98 6.26 8.40
N MET A 279 8.00 6.95 8.99
CA MET A 279 7.14 6.38 10.04
C MET A 279 6.37 5.15 9.55
N VAL A 280 5.90 5.14 8.30
CA VAL A 280 5.27 3.98 7.64
C VAL A 280 6.23 2.78 7.52
N ARG A 281 7.48 3.02 7.13
CA ARG A 281 8.51 1.97 7.01
C ARG A 281 8.86 1.36 8.37
N GLU A 282 9.10 2.20 9.38
CA GLU A 282 9.35 1.77 10.77
C GLU A 282 8.14 1.04 11.36
N TRP A 283 6.92 1.53 11.13
CA TRP A 283 5.67 0.90 11.55
C TRP A 283 5.47 -0.49 10.92
N ARG A 284 5.65 -0.63 9.60
CA ARG A 284 5.56 -1.93 8.91
C ARG A 284 6.57 -2.93 9.47
N HIS A 285 7.81 -2.49 9.71
CA HIS A 285 8.86 -3.30 10.32
C HIS A 285 8.51 -3.77 11.75
N LEU A 286 8.05 -2.85 12.61
CA LEU A 286 7.63 -3.19 13.98
C LEU A 286 6.39 -4.08 14.02
N LYS A 287 5.43 -3.91 13.09
CA LYS A 287 4.26 -4.80 12.95
C LYS A 287 4.67 -6.20 12.48
N MET A 288 5.70 -6.33 11.62
CA MET A 288 6.31 -7.63 11.26
C MET A 288 6.91 -8.31 12.49
N LEU A 289 7.82 -7.64 13.22
CA LEU A 289 8.46 -8.18 14.43
C LEU A 289 7.44 -8.56 15.51
N LYS A 290 6.38 -7.76 15.69
CA LYS A 290 5.28 -8.07 16.63
C LYS A 290 4.49 -9.31 16.20
N ARG A 291 4.17 -9.46 14.90
CA ARG A 291 3.49 -10.65 14.36
C ARG A 291 4.33 -11.92 14.53
N ALA A 292 5.66 -11.81 14.37
CA ALA A 292 6.61 -12.89 14.55
C ALA A 292 7.06 -13.11 16.03
N GLY A 293 6.39 -12.48 17.01
CA GLY A 293 6.67 -12.68 18.44
C GLY A 293 8.03 -12.17 18.94
N ARG A 294 8.86 -11.55 18.09
CA ARG A 294 10.26 -11.19 18.35
C ARG A 294 10.47 -10.19 19.49
N GLY A 295 9.40 -9.54 19.96
CA GLY A 295 9.40 -8.72 21.19
C GLY A 295 9.38 -9.52 22.50
N HIS A 296 9.26 -10.85 22.44
CA HIS A 296 9.31 -11.76 23.60
C HIS A 296 10.57 -12.62 23.66
N ASP A 297 11.46 -12.54 22.67
CA ASP A 297 12.79 -13.18 22.72
C ASP A 297 13.68 -12.43 23.73
N PRO A 298 14.26 -13.10 24.75
CA PRO A 298 15.13 -12.46 25.74
C PRO A 298 16.46 -11.93 25.17
N ALA A 299 16.93 -12.44 24.03
CA ALA A 299 18.05 -11.88 23.28
C ALA A 299 17.60 -10.79 22.28
N GLY A 300 16.28 -10.56 22.17
CA GLY A 300 15.67 -9.43 21.47
C GLY A 300 15.71 -9.52 19.94
N VAL A 301 15.45 -8.38 19.30
CA VAL A 301 15.29 -8.28 17.84
C VAL A 301 16.56 -8.68 17.09
N ALA A 302 17.75 -8.44 17.64
CA ALA A 302 19.02 -8.82 17.02
C ALA A 302 19.21 -10.34 16.89
N ASN A 303 18.49 -11.16 17.68
CA ASN A 303 18.52 -12.62 17.60
C ASN A 303 17.59 -13.19 16.51
N THR A 304 16.93 -12.34 15.70
CA THR A 304 15.98 -12.78 14.67
C THR A 304 16.70 -13.52 13.55
N GLN A 305 16.28 -14.76 13.28
CA GLN A 305 16.94 -15.66 12.36
C GLN A 305 16.54 -15.41 10.90
N SER A 306 17.34 -15.95 9.98
CA SER A 306 17.08 -15.88 8.54
C SER A 306 15.71 -16.49 8.21
N GLY A 307 14.82 -15.69 7.62
CA GLY A 307 13.48 -16.10 7.23
C GLY A 307 12.45 -16.25 8.36
N GLU A 308 12.81 -16.01 9.63
CA GLU A 308 11.95 -16.28 10.80
C GLU A 308 10.62 -15.51 10.79
N CYS A 309 10.61 -14.29 10.26
CA CYS A 309 9.41 -13.44 10.19
C CYS A 309 8.57 -13.66 8.92
N ALA A 310 8.91 -14.61 8.05
CA ALA A 310 8.14 -14.91 6.85
C ALA A 310 6.92 -15.80 7.17
N VAL A 311 5.76 -15.49 6.57
CA VAL A 311 4.55 -16.32 6.71
C VAL A 311 4.70 -17.56 5.83
N LEU A 312 4.91 -18.70 6.47
CA LEU A 312 5.10 -19.99 5.80
C LEU A 312 3.80 -20.47 5.14
N CYS A 313 3.90 -21.03 3.95
CA CYS A 313 2.74 -21.64 3.28
C CYS A 313 2.24 -22.87 4.08
N PRO A 314 0.99 -22.87 4.59
CA PRO A 314 0.50 -23.91 5.50
C PRO A 314 0.36 -25.28 4.83
N ALA A 315 0.24 -25.31 3.50
CA ALA A 315 0.14 -26.52 2.68
C ALA A 315 1.46 -26.89 1.96
N CYS A 316 2.56 -26.18 2.21
CA CYS A 316 3.90 -26.68 1.87
C CYS A 316 4.35 -27.72 2.91
N PRO A 317 5.11 -28.75 2.53
CA PRO A 317 5.68 -29.71 3.47
C PRO A 317 6.63 -29.04 4.47
N GLN A 318 6.31 -29.18 5.77
CA GLN A 318 7.03 -28.62 6.90
C GLN A 318 7.22 -29.72 7.97
N PRO A 319 8.43 -30.32 8.07
CA PRO A 319 8.76 -31.24 9.16
C PRO A 319 8.46 -30.62 10.54
N LEU A 320 8.04 -31.47 11.49
CA LEU A 320 7.64 -31.07 12.85
C LEU A 320 6.44 -30.10 12.92
N LYS A 321 5.67 -29.92 11.84
CA LYS A 321 4.49 -29.02 11.78
C LYS A 321 3.28 -29.61 11.05
N ASN A 322 3.47 -30.15 9.84
CA ASN A 322 2.37 -30.71 9.03
C ASN A 322 2.73 -32.00 8.27
N LEU A 323 3.88 -32.60 8.59
CA LEU A 323 4.28 -33.92 8.12
C LEU A 323 4.20 -34.93 9.28
N PRO A 324 3.77 -36.18 9.06
CA PRO A 324 3.86 -37.24 10.07
C PRO A 324 5.33 -37.58 10.35
N ASP A 325 5.67 -38.03 11.56
CA ASP A 325 7.08 -38.21 11.96
C ASP A 325 7.86 -39.16 11.04
N ASN A 326 7.20 -40.21 10.55
CA ASN A 326 7.75 -41.22 9.62
C ASN A 326 7.68 -40.81 8.13
N TRP A 327 7.58 -39.52 7.81
CA TRP A 327 7.45 -39.04 6.42
C TRP A 327 8.64 -39.44 5.51
N LYS A 328 9.80 -39.75 6.10
CA LYS A 328 10.99 -40.24 5.39
C LYS A 328 10.95 -41.74 5.09
N ASP A 329 10.33 -42.53 5.96
CA ASP A 329 10.28 -43.99 5.88
C ASP A 329 9.21 -44.50 4.89
N VAL A 330 8.65 -43.57 4.11
CA VAL A 330 7.61 -43.85 3.12
C VAL A 330 8.23 -44.48 1.87
N GLN A 331 7.49 -45.42 1.27
CA GLN A 331 7.90 -46.11 0.04
C GLN A 331 8.16 -45.10 -1.10
N ASP A 332 9.10 -45.43 -1.99
CA ASP A 332 9.56 -44.53 -3.06
C ASP A 332 8.43 -44.08 -4.01
N ASP A 333 7.44 -44.93 -4.24
CA ASP A 333 6.23 -44.64 -5.03
C ASP A 333 5.32 -43.58 -4.39
N LYS A 334 5.57 -43.22 -3.12
CA LYS A 334 4.76 -42.32 -2.27
C LYS A 334 5.52 -41.11 -1.71
N ARG A 335 6.85 -41.02 -1.84
CA ARG A 335 7.66 -39.83 -1.42
C ARG A 335 7.11 -38.50 -1.98
N TRP A 336 6.46 -38.54 -3.14
CA TRP A 336 5.83 -37.38 -3.79
C TRP A 336 4.72 -36.71 -2.96
N LEU A 337 4.11 -37.41 -2.00
CA LEU A 337 3.11 -36.85 -1.09
C LEU A 337 3.68 -35.69 -0.26
N TYR A 338 4.98 -35.75 0.04
CA TYR A 338 5.71 -34.75 0.83
C TYR A 338 6.60 -33.84 -0.01
N ALA A 339 6.37 -33.80 -1.33
CA ALA A 339 7.19 -33.03 -2.24
C ALA A 339 6.91 -31.53 -2.17
N LEU A 340 7.98 -30.72 -2.14
CA LEU A 340 7.87 -29.27 -2.24
C LEU A 340 7.74 -28.86 -3.72
N PHE A 341 6.89 -27.87 -3.97
CA PHE A 341 6.67 -27.28 -5.29
C PHE A 341 7.06 -25.80 -5.23
N VAL A 342 8.14 -25.43 -5.93
CA VAL A 342 8.65 -24.06 -6.00
C VAL A 342 8.57 -23.53 -7.43
N ALA A 343 8.32 -22.24 -7.59
CA ALA A 343 8.32 -21.52 -8.85
C ALA A 343 9.27 -20.34 -8.78
N ILE A 344 10.01 -20.11 -9.86
CA ILE A 344 11.10 -19.15 -9.98
C ILE A 344 10.76 -18.17 -11.10
N ASP A 345 10.87 -16.85 -10.86
CA ASP A 345 10.75 -15.82 -11.90
C ASP A 345 11.48 -14.50 -11.52
N THR A 346 11.68 -13.63 -12.52
CA THR A 346 12.35 -12.32 -12.48
C THR A 346 11.50 -11.17 -13.04
N ASN A 347 10.98 -10.31 -12.15
CA ASN A 347 10.17 -9.15 -12.52
C ASN A 347 11.02 -7.90 -12.84
N PHE A 348 11.16 -7.58 -14.12
CA PHE A 348 11.91 -6.42 -14.63
C PHE A 348 11.15 -5.08 -14.61
N ARG A 349 9.93 -5.01 -14.05
CA ARG A 349 9.23 -3.72 -13.84
C ARG A 349 9.65 -3.05 -12.53
N LEU A 350 9.93 -3.84 -11.49
CA LEU A 350 10.33 -3.39 -10.15
C LEU A 350 11.80 -2.94 -10.13
N LYS A 351 12.08 -1.74 -10.65
CA LYS A 351 13.44 -1.18 -10.78
C LYS A 351 13.78 -0.23 -9.62
N ARG A 352 14.92 -0.46 -8.94
CA ARG A 352 15.45 0.46 -7.92
C ARG A 352 16.43 1.44 -8.55
N ARG A 353 16.14 2.74 -8.48
CA ARG A 353 17.07 3.82 -8.91
C ARG A 353 18.25 3.95 -7.93
N MET A 354 19.44 4.30 -8.43
CA MET A 354 20.66 4.49 -7.64
C MET A 354 20.69 5.88 -6.96
N VAL A 355 19.79 6.11 -6.00
CA VAL A 355 19.59 7.43 -5.35
C VAL A 355 20.16 7.50 -3.94
N SER A 356 20.21 6.38 -3.21
CA SER A 356 20.68 6.31 -1.81
C SER A 356 21.68 5.16 -1.64
N LYS A 357 22.29 5.08 -0.45
CA LYS A 357 23.27 4.05 -0.05
C LYS A 357 22.91 3.50 1.33
N ASP A 358 23.28 2.25 1.59
CA ASP A 358 22.98 1.53 2.83
C ASP A 358 23.52 2.26 4.10
N SER A 359 24.58 3.07 3.97
CA SER A 359 25.13 3.89 5.06
C SER A 359 24.30 5.12 5.44
N THR A 360 23.34 5.51 4.60
CA THR A 360 22.39 6.62 4.86
C THR A 360 20.95 6.14 4.96
N ASP A 361 20.62 5.02 4.32
CA ASP A 361 19.30 4.40 4.37
C ASP A 361 19.41 2.85 4.42
N PRO A 362 19.71 2.24 5.58
CA PRO A 362 19.89 0.80 5.70
C PRO A 362 18.56 0.04 5.64
N GLY A 363 18.59 -1.15 5.03
CA GLY A 363 17.49 -2.12 5.12
C GLY A 363 17.24 -2.50 6.58
N LEU A 364 15.98 -2.44 7.04
CA LEU A 364 15.65 -2.69 8.46
C LEU A 364 15.64 -4.17 8.84
N SER A 365 15.68 -5.09 7.87
CA SER A 365 15.57 -6.53 8.11
C SER A 365 16.60 -7.29 7.27
N HIS A 366 17.71 -7.65 7.89
CA HIS A 366 18.84 -8.36 7.27
C HIS A 366 18.51 -9.84 7.08
N GLY A 367 17.77 -10.16 6.01
CA GLY A 367 17.34 -11.52 5.68
C GLY A 367 16.27 -12.13 6.61
N TRP A 368 15.59 -11.34 7.46
CA TRP A 368 14.66 -11.87 8.47
C TRP A 368 13.31 -12.38 7.93
N ALA A 369 13.02 -12.24 6.64
CA ALA A 369 11.72 -12.59 6.04
C ALA A 369 11.87 -13.13 4.61
N TYR A 370 11.13 -12.58 3.64
CA TYR A 370 11.12 -13.06 2.25
C TYR A 370 12.40 -12.70 1.48
N PHE A 371 13.00 -11.55 1.75
CA PHE A 371 14.28 -11.16 1.12
C PHE A 371 15.46 -11.93 1.73
N VAL A 372 16.50 -12.19 0.93
CA VAL A 372 17.81 -12.66 1.42
C VAL A 372 18.53 -11.60 2.26
N ASP A 373 19.61 -11.99 2.95
CA ASP A 373 20.54 -10.99 3.50
C ASP A 373 21.26 -10.25 2.38
N GLU A 374 21.14 -8.93 2.35
CA GLU A 374 21.65 -8.09 1.26
C GLU A 374 23.19 -8.04 1.25
N THR A 375 23.86 -8.19 2.41
CA THR A 375 25.32 -8.12 2.50
C THR A 375 25.97 -9.40 1.95
N ALA A 376 25.57 -10.58 2.42
CA ALA A 376 26.07 -11.85 1.91
C ALA A 376 25.72 -12.10 0.43
N TYR A 377 24.55 -11.61 0.00
CA TYR A 377 24.11 -11.66 -1.40
C TYR A 377 24.94 -10.76 -2.31
N LYS A 378 25.13 -9.48 -1.94
CA LYS A 378 25.97 -8.54 -2.71
C LYS A 378 27.41 -9.03 -2.84
N ALA A 379 27.99 -9.62 -1.78
CA ALA A 379 29.34 -10.18 -1.81
C ALA A 379 29.46 -11.31 -2.85
N TYR A 380 28.61 -12.34 -2.75
CA TYR A 380 28.58 -13.45 -3.72
C TYR A 380 28.47 -12.97 -5.18
N LEU A 381 27.61 -11.97 -5.43
CA LEU A 381 27.41 -11.41 -6.77
C LEU A 381 28.57 -10.52 -7.26
N GLN A 382 29.44 -10.03 -6.37
CA GLN A 382 30.67 -9.33 -6.74
C GLN A 382 31.76 -10.33 -7.15
N ASP A 383 31.93 -11.43 -6.41
CA ASP A 383 32.89 -12.48 -6.75
C ASP A 383 32.57 -13.13 -8.10
N HIS A 384 31.28 -13.33 -8.40
CA HIS A 384 30.80 -13.92 -9.64
C HIS A 384 30.56 -12.88 -10.76
N ALA A 385 31.27 -11.74 -10.73
CA ALA A 385 30.94 -10.62 -11.62
C ALA A 385 31.36 -10.81 -13.10
N GLY A 386 32.28 -11.72 -13.39
CA GLY A 386 32.83 -11.94 -14.74
C GLY A 386 32.20 -13.10 -15.53
N THR A 387 31.27 -13.86 -14.95
CA THR A 387 30.69 -15.05 -15.58
C THR A 387 29.65 -14.65 -16.65
N PRO A 388 29.88 -14.95 -17.95
CA PRO A 388 28.92 -14.60 -19.00
C PRO A 388 27.69 -15.53 -18.97
N GLN A 389 26.49 -14.99 -19.19
CA GLN A 389 25.29 -15.83 -19.30
C GLN A 389 25.25 -16.57 -20.65
N GLU A 390 24.98 -17.88 -20.62
CA GLU A 390 24.73 -18.64 -21.85
C GLU A 390 23.48 -18.13 -22.57
N LYS A 391 23.58 -17.92 -23.89
CA LYS A 391 22.44 -17.50 -24.72
C LYS A 391 21.42 -18.63 -24.86
N SER A 392 20.14 -18.26 -24.95
CA SER A 392 19.06 -19.25 -25.08
C SER A 392 19.23 -20.09 -26.35
N THR A 393 19.46 -21.39 -26.17
CA THR A 393 19.38 -22.43 -27.21
C THR A 393 17.93 -22.84 -27.53
N CYS A 394 16.96 -22.17 -26.91
CA CYS A 394 15.52 -22.35 -27.12
C CYS A 394 14.93 -21.09 -27.80
N ALA A 395 13.83 -21.25 -28.55
CA ALA A 395 13.26 -20.20 -29.37
C ALA A 395 12.83 -18.96 -28.54
N SER A 396 13.05 -17.76 -29.10
CA SER A 396 12.38 -16.50 -28.74
C SER A 396 12.39 -16.02 -27.26
N HIS A 397 13.22 -16.57 -26.38
CA HIS A 397 13.37 -16.07 -24.99
C HIS A 397 14.13 -14.73 -24.93
N ASN A 398 13.43 -13.64 -25.27
CA ASN A 398 13.93 -12.27 -25.14
C ASN A 398 14.30 -11.90 -23.69
N ALA A 399 13.74 -12.57 -22.68
CA ALA A 399 14.12 -12.36 -21.28
C ALA A 399 15.60 -12.72 -21.01
N VAL A 400 16.04 -13.90 -21.45
CA VAL A 400 17.44 -14.35 -21.40
C VAL A 400 18.31 -13.52 -22.32
N ASN A 401 17.91 -13.43 -23.59
CA ASN A 401 18.73 -12.83 -24.64
C ASN A 401 18.86 -11.29 -24.50
N MET A 402 18.13 -10.67 -23.57
CA MET A 402 18.24 -9.26 -23.21
C MET A 402 18.46 -9.01 -21.70
N ALA A 403 18.94 -10.02 -20.95
CA ALA A 403 19.30 -9.84 -19.54
C ALA A 403 20.48 -8.86 -19.40
N ASP A 404 21.57 -9.13 -20.13
CA ASP A 404 22.81 -8.36 -20.11
C ASP A 404 22.79 -7.08 -20.98
N THR A 405 21.78 -6.90 -21.86
CA THR A 405 21.76 -5.80 -22.84
C THR A 405 20.90 -4.60 -22.43
N LYS A 406 20.14 -4.70 -21.34
CA LYS A 406 19.35 -3.57 -20.81
C LYS A 406 20.28 -2.56 -20.14
N VAL A 407 20.27 -1.32 -20.61
CA VAL A 407 21.02 -0.20 -20.02
C VAL A 407 20.66 -0.05 -18.54
N SER A 408 21.61 -0.42 -17.67
CA SER A 408 21.50 -0.39 -16.21
C SER A 408 21.92 0.96 -15.59
N GLN A 409 22.36 1.90 -16.41
CA GLN A 409 22.88 3.21 -15.98
C GLN A 409 21.86 3.97 -15.12
N GLY A 410 22.25 4.29 -13.88
CA GLY A 410 21.38 4.96 -12.90
C GLY A 410 20.45 4.04 -12.09
N LEU A 411 20.54 2.72 -12.26
CA LEU A 411 19.80 1.73 -11.46
C LEU A 411 20.72 0.99 -10.48
N ALA A 412 20.22 0.76 -9.25
CA ALA A 412 20.81 -0.13 -8.26
C ALA A 412 20.25 -1.57 -8.35
N ALA A 413 19.06 -1.73 -8.95
CA ALA A 413 18.50 -3.01 -9.35
C ALA A 413 17.68 -2.89 -10.64
N THR A 414 17.83 -3.86 -11.55
CA THR A 414 17.14 -3.89 -12.86
C THR A 414 15.78 -4.60 -12.82
N GLY A 415 15.46 -5.23 -11.70
CA GLY A 415 14.23 -5.97 -11.41
C GLY A 415 14.31 -6.63 -10.02
N VAL A 416 13.37 -7.54 -9.73
CA VAL A 416 13.35 -8.37 -8.51
C VAL A 416 13.12 -9.83 -8.88
N GLY A 417 13.97 -10.74 -8.38
CA GLY A 417 13.81 -12.19 -8.47
C GLY A 417 12.98 -12.73 -7.30
N THR A 418 12.25 -13.83 -7.51
CA THR A 418 11.45 -14.48 -6.48
C THR A 418 11.47 -16.01 -6.57
N ILE A 419 11.32 -16.68 -5.42
CA ILE A 419 11.03 -18.11 -5.27
C ILE A 419 9.74 -18.26 -4.46
N ASP A 420 8.67 -18.70 -5.11
CA ASP A 420 7.32 -18.79 -4.56
C ASP A 420 6.86 -20.26 -4.46
N CYS A 421 5.87 -20.54 -3.61
CA CYS A 421 5.16 -21.82 -3.63
C CYS A 421 4.31 -21.94 -4.91
N ALA A 422 4.69 -22.84 -5.82
CA ALA A 422 4.08 -22.99 -7.15
C ALA A 422 2.61 -23.44 -7.15
N ARG A 423 2.05 -23.78 -5.98
CA ARG A 423 0.65 -24.23 -5.81
C ARG A 423 -0.24 -23.24 -5.07
N HIS A 424 0.34 -22.30 -4.33
CA HIS A 424 -0.41 -21.47 -3.37
C HIS A 424 -0.02 -19.98 -3.41
N ASN A 425 0.83 -19.56 -4.36
CA ASN A 425 1.19 -18.15 -4.62
C ASN A 425 1.82 -17.42 -3.42
N MET A 426 2.47 -18.15 -2.51
CA MET A 426 3.11 -17.60 -1.31
C MET A 426 4.62 -17.57 -1.46
N LYS A 427 5.22 -16.38 -1.30
CA LYS A 427 6.67 -16.16 -1.26
C LYS A 427 7.33 -16.97 -0.16
N LEU A 428 8.41 -17.66 -0.49
CA LEU A 428 9.14 -18.45 0.49
C LEU A 428 10.15 -17.57 1.26
N PRO A 429 10.47 -17.92 2.53
CA PRO A 429 11.54 -17.29 3.28
C PRO A 429 12.84 -17.28 2.48
N ASN A 430 13.52 -16.13 2.46
CA ASN A 430 14.77 -15.89 1.73
C ASN A 430 14.75 -16.24 0.23
N GLY A 431 13.57 -16.19 -0.40
CA GLY A 431 13.39 -16.40 -1.83
C GLY A 431 13.37 -15.14 -2.69
N VAL A 432 13.45 -13.95 -2.11
CA VAL A 432 13.33 -12.67 -2.86
C VAL A 432 14.66 -11.91 -2.85
N GLY A 433 15.00 -11.25 -3.95
CA GLY A 433 16.17 -10.37 -4.03
C GLY A 433 16.17 -9.44 -5.23
N ASP A 434 16.80 -8.28 -5.07
CA ASP A 434 17.07 -7.34 -6.15
C ASP A 434 17.94 -7.98 -7.24
N LEU A 435 17.68 -7.66 -8.51
CA LEU A 435 18.47 -8.15 -9.65
C LEU A 435 19.59 -7.18 -10.03
N GLN A 436 20.83 -7.68 -10.05
CA GLN A 436 22.01 -7.01 -10.61
C GLN A 436 22.64 -7.80 -11.76
N LYS A 437 22.48 -9.13 -11.78
CA LYS A 437 22.86 -10.05 -12.86
C LYS A 437 21.73 -11.05 -13.12
N GLY A 438 21.92 -11.90 -14.13
CA GLY A 438 20.99 -12.97 -14.52
C GLY A 438 21.01 -14.18 -13.59
N GLU A 439 21.48 -15.33 -14.07
CA GLU A 439 21.30 -16.63 -13.39
C GLU A 439 21.88 -16.68 -11.96
N SER A 440 23.04 -16.07 -11.71
CA SER A 440 23.70 -16.08 -10.39
C SER A 440 22.84 -15.46 -9.28
N ASN A 441 22.00 -14.46 -9.62
CA ASN A 441 21.03 -13.91 -8.68
C ASN A 441 20.00 -14.97 -8.31
N MET A 442 19.50 -15.75 -9.27
CA MET A 442 18.44 -16.75 -9.07
C MET A 442 18.93 -18.04 -8.42
N ASP A 443 20.16 -18.48 -8.73
CA ASP A 443 20.80 -19.62 -8.04
C ASP A 443 20.85 -19.36 -6.52
N TYR A 444 21.29 -18.16 -6.12
CA TYR A 444 21.44 -17.80 -4.72
C TYR A 444 20.09 -17.71 -4.00
N LEU A 445 19.05 -17.16 -4.65
CA LEU A 445 17.69 -17.13 -4.10
C LEU A 445 17.10 -18.54 -3.95
N PHE A 446 17.27 -19.41 -4.95
CA PHE A 446 16.81 -20.80 -4.93
C PHE A 446 17.47 -21.59 -3.79
N LEU A 447 18.80 -21.50 -3.65
CA LEU A 447 19.54 -22.23 -2.63
C LEU A 447 19.32 -21.63 -1.22
N SER A 448 19.19 -20.31 -1.10
CA SER A 448 18.79 -19.64 0.16
C SER A 448 17.40 -20.07 0.61
N THR A 449 16.45 -20.20 -0.33
CA THR A 449 15.08 -20.69 -0.05
C THR A 449 15.08 -22.11 0.50
N LEU A 450 15.97 -22.97 0.00
CA LEU A 450 16.05 -24.39 0.36
C LEU A 450 16.97 -24.67 1.57
N ARG A 451 17.75 -23.69 2.02
CA ARG A 451 18.60 -23.77 3.21
C ARG A 451 17.81 -24.30 4.42
N GLY A 452 18.33 -25.35 5.05
CA GLY A 452 17.68 -25.99 6.20
C GLY A 452 16.42 -26.81 5.89
N ARG A 453 15.95 -26.91 4.64
CA ARG A 453 14.78 -27.71 4.29
C ARG A 453 15.14 -29.18 4.12
N CYS A 454 14.69 -30.01 5.06
CA CYS A 454 14.95 -31.45 5.04
C CYS A 454 14.25 -32.19 3.87
N VAL A 455 13.16 -31.65 3.31
CA VAL A 455 12.30 -32.31 2.31
C VAL A 455 13.07 -32.84 1.10
N GLU A 456 12.82 -34.10 0.73
CA GLU A 456 13.67 -34.86 -0.20
C GLU A 456 13.24 -34.69 -1.66
N THR A 457 11.93 -34.64 -1.94
CA THR A 457 11.42 -34.46 -3.31
C THR A 457 11.14 -32.98 -3.58
N LEU A 458 11.75 -32.44 -4.64
CA LEU A 458 11.60 -31.05 -5.09
C LEU A 458 11.04 -31.02 -6.52
N ASN A 459 10.07 -30.16 -6.77
CA ASN A 459 9.55 -29.84 -8.09
C ASN A 459 9.77 -28.36 -8.35
N VAL A 460 10.58 -28.03 -9.35
CA VAL A 460 11.08 -26.69 -9.61
C VAL A 460 10.53 -26.19 -10.94
N SER A 461 9.67 -25.18 -10.91
CA SER A 461 9.15 -24.50 -12.09
C SER A 461 9.97 -23.25 -12.39
N TYR A 462 10.44 -23.09 -13.62
CA TYR A 462 11.08 -21.85 -14.09
C TYR A 462 10.97 -21.79 -15.60
N ASP A 463 10.63 -20.64 -16.19
CA ASP A 463 10.64 -20.38 -17.64
C ASP A 463 11.83 -21.03 -18.33
N ILE A 464 13.03 -20.73 -17.83
CA ILE A 464 14.28 -21.15 -18.45
C ILE A 464 14.83 -22.44 -17.83
N ALA A 465 13.99 -23.21 -17.11
CA ALA A 465 14.38 -24.47 -16.46
C ALA A 465 15.13 -25.40 -17.42
N CYS A 466 14.71 -25.49 -18.68
CA CYS A 466 15.36 -26.32 -19.72
C CYS A 466 16.82 -25.96 -20.04
N GLN A 467 17.31 -24.81 -19.55
CA GLN A 467 18.68 -24.31 -19.69
C GLN A 467 19.34 -24.21 -18.31
N TRP A 468 18.74 -23.39 -17.43
CA TRP A 468 19.28 -23.01 -16.12
C TRP A 468 19.70 -24.18 -15.23
N HIS A 469 18.95 -25.30 -15.23
CA HIS A 469 19.24 -26.42 -14.33
C HIS A 469 20.50 -27.23 -14.70
N LYS A 470 21.00 -27.13 -15.94
CA LYS A 470 22.09 -27.99 -16.45
C LYS A 470 23.38 -27.80 -15.65
N ASN A 471 23.75 -26.54 -15.44
CA ASN A 471 25.00 -26.15 -14.79
C ASN A 471 24.76 -25.79 -13.31
N LEU A 472 23.54 -26.01 -12.79
CA LEU A 472 23.15 -25.64 -11.41
C LEU A 472 24.05 -26.29 -10.35
N TRP A 473 24.42 -27.56 -10.53
CA TRP A 473 25.31 -28.27 -9.60
C TRP A 473 26.74 -27.72 -9.61
N GLU A 474 27.22 -27.30 -10.77
CA GLU A 474 28.53 -26.64 -10.93
C GLU A 474 28.53 -25.26 -10.28
N ARG A 475 27.51 -24.42 -10.56
CA ARG A 475 27.35 -23.10 -9.93
C ARG A 475 27.06 -23.18 -8.43
N MET A 476 26.41 -24.25 -7.95
CA MET A 476 26.27 -24.52 -6.53
C MET A 476 27.63 -24.80 -5.86
N SER A 477 28.55 -25.48 -6.56
CA SER A 477 29.87 -25.80 -6.00
C SER A 477 30.73 -24.58 -5.68
N THR A 478 30.47 -23.43 -6.33
CA THR A 478 31.16 -22.15 -6.05
C THR A 478 30.50 -21.32 -4.93
N MET A 479 29.38 -21.79 -4.36
CA MET A 479 28.68 -21.11 -3.27
C MET A 479 29.23 -21.46 -1.88
N PRO A 480 28.92 -20.65 -0.84
CA PRO A 480 29.15 -21.03 0.55
C PRO A 480 28.54 -22.41 0.89
N PRO A 481 29.27 -23.33 1.54
CA PRO A 481 28.77 -24.68 1.86
C PRO A 481 27.45 -24.72 2.65
N SER A 482 27.12 -23.64 3.37
CA SER A 482 25.83 -23.49 4.07
C SER A 482 24.61 -23.36 3.14
N LEU A 483 24.80 -23.25 1.83
CA LEU A 483 23.78 -23.22 0.79
C LEU A 483 23.75 -24.49 -0.08
N HIS A 484 24.70 -25.42 0.11
CA HIS A 484 24.79 -26.63 -0.73
C HIS A 484 23.62 -27.59 -0.43
N LEU A 485 23.04 -28.13 -1.49
CA LEU A 485 22.13 -29.28 -1.43
C LEU A 485 22.94 -30.56 -1.61
N ASP A 486 22.62 -31.59 -0.83
CA ASP A 486 23.15 -32.93 -1.06
C ASP A 486 22.41 -33.58 -2.27
N PRO A 487 23.08 -33.85 -3.41
CA PRO A 487 22.44 -34.46 -4.57
C PRO A 487 22.02 -35.93 -4.33
N LEU A 488 22.53 -36.60 -3.29
CA LEU A 488 22.20 -38.00 -2.99
C LEU A 488 20.86 -38.14 -2.27
N THR A 489 20.43 -37.12 -1.49
CA THR A 489 19.13 -37.11 -0.79
C THR A 489 18.06 -36.22 -1.42
N LYS A 490 18.36 -35.50 -2.50
CA LYS A 490 17.40 -34.62 -3.19
C LYS A 490 16.95 -35.15 -4.56
N LEU A 491 15.72 -35.67 -4.63
CA LEU A 491 15.05 -35.96 -5.89
C LEU A 491 14.46 -34.67 -6.48
N ILE A 492 15.23 -34.00 -7.35
CA ILE A 492 14.80 -32.75 -8.01
C ILE A 492 14.25 -33.03 -9.41
N ARG A 493 13.07 -32.49 -9.71
CA ARG A 493 12.46 -32.49 -11.05
C ARG A 493 12.22 -31.06 -11.51
N PHE A 494 12.59 -30.77 -12.76
CA PHE A 494 12.50 -29.44 -13.36
C PHE A 494 11.36 -29.35 -14.36
N PHE A 495 10.67 -28.21 -14.38
CA PHE A 495 9.48 -27.94 -15.18
C PHE A 495 9.54 -26.52 -15.75
N VAL A 496 8.90 -26.33 -16.90
CA VAL A 496 8.58 -24.99 -17.41
C VAL A 496 7.10 -24.72 -17.10
N PRO A 497 6.71 -23.51 -16.66
CA PRO A 497 5.31 -23.17 -16.42
C PRO A 497 4.44 -23.37 -17.67
N LYS A 498 3.18 -23.78 -17.48
CA LYS A 498 2.26 -24.16 -18.57
C LYS A 498 1.98 -23.06 -19.59
N PHE A 499 2.03 -21.79 -19.19
CA PHE A 499 1.81 -20.64 -20.09
C PHE A 499 3.01 -20.43 -21.02
N TYR A 500 4.24 -20.55 -20.49
CA TYR A 500 5.46 -20.37 -21.27
C TYR A 500 5.87 -21.63 -22.05
N LEU A 501 5.55 -22.84 -21.57
CA LEU A 501 5.92 -24.13 -22.19
C LEU A 501 5.71 -24.18 -23.72
N PRO A 502 4.60 -23.70 -24.33
CA PRO A 502 4.41 -23.71 -25.79
C PRO A 502 5.42 -22.85 -26.59
N ALA A 503 6.04 -21.84 -25.97
CA ALA A 503 7.08 -21.03 -26.62
C ALA A 503 8.40 -21.81 -26.80
N HIS A 504 8.58 -22.92 -26.08
CA HIS A 504 9.79 -23.72 -26.17
C HIS A 504 9.80 -24.66 -27.38
N ILE A 505 11.00 -25.13 -27.77
CA ILE A 505 11.17 -26.20 -28.76
C ILE A 505 10.48 -27.49 -28.31
N SER A 506 9.96 -28.28 -29.27
CA SER A 506 9.17 -29.51 -29.03
C SER A 506 9.78 -30.52 -28.03
N LYS A 507 11.12 -30.69 -28.05
CA LYS A 507 11.82 -31.53 -27.05
C LYS A 507 11.61 -31.03 -25.62
N CYS A 508 11.57 -29.72 -25.40
CA CYS A 508 11.32 -29.14 -24.09
C CYS A 508 9.82 -29.19 -23.71
N GLN A 509 8.92 -28.97 -24.68
CA GLN A 509 7.47 -29.12 -24.50
C GLN A 509 7.05 -30.51 -23.98
N THR A 510 7.83 -31.54 -24.31
CA THR A 510 7.63 -32.91 -23.79
C THR A 510 8.40 -33.17 -22.51
N THR A 511 9.69 -32.81 -22.45
CA THR A 511 10.60 -33.14 -21.32
C THR A 511 10.23 -32.44 -20.01
N TYR A 512 9.82 -31.16 -20.05
CA TYR A 512 9.62 -30.33 -18.85
C TYR A 512 8.13 -30.08 -18.53
N SER A 513 7.24 -30.94 -19.04
CA SER A 513 5.79 -30.77 -18.93
C SER A 513 5.22 -31.33 -17.63
N PHE A 514 4.53 -30.48 -16.87
CA PHE A 514 3.68 -30.91 -15.76
C PHE A 514 2.59 -31.91 -16.22
N ASN A 515 2.04 -31.75 -17.43
CA ASN A 515 0.91 -32.57 -17.91
C ASN A 515 1.33 -33.99 -18.29
N LEU A 516 2.61 -34.22 -18.64
CA LEU A 516 3.14 -35.54 -18.99
C LEU A 516 3.87 -36.22 -17.81
N SER A 517 3.96 -35.55 -16.67
CA SER A 517 4.71 -36.01 -15.51
C SER A 517 3.80 -36.66 -14.47
N LYS A 518 4.21 -37.84 -13.97
CA LYS A 518 3.52 -38.49 -12.85
C LYS A 518 3.74 -37.71 -11.55
N ASN A 519 2.78 -37.81 -10.64
CA ASN A 519 2.93 -37.37 -9.25
C ASN A 519 3.25 -35.86 -9.10
N VAL A 520 2.59 -35.00 -9.89
CA VAL A 520 2.65 -33.53 -9.76
C VAL A 520 1.28 -32.86 -9.61
N GLY A 521 0.18 -33.60 -9.81
CA GLY A 521 -1.19 -33.06 -9.77
C GLY A 521 -1.46 -32.03 -10.88
N ARG A 522 -2.49 -31.20 -10.72
CA ARG A 522 -2.85 -30.15 -11.70
C ARG A 522 -1.99 -28.87 -11.63
N THR A 523 -0.87 -28.87 -10.90
CA THR A 523 0.08 -27.73 -10.78
C THR A 523 0.40 -27.12 -12.14
N ASP A 524 0.48 -25.79 -12.22
CA ASP A 524 0.76 -25.04 -13.47
C ASP A 524 2.14 -24.38 -13.50
N GLY A 525 2.61 -23.83 -12.37
CA GLY A 525 3.91 -23.15 -12.25
C GLY A 525 3.81 -21.63 -12.17
N GLU A 526 2.66 -21.03 -12.48
CA GLU A 526 2.45 -19.58 -12.70
C GLU A 526 2.30 -18.77 -11.40
N ALA A 527 2.95 -19.18 -10.31
CA ALA A 527 2.75 -18.56 -9.00
C ALA A 527 3.35 -17.14 -8.88
N PRO A 528 4.59 -16.87 -9.36
CA PRO A 528 5.17 -15.52 -9.35
C PRO A 528 4.34 -14.53 -10.18
N GLU A 529 3.97 -14.91 -11.40
CA GLU A 529 3.20 -14.14 -12.39
C GLU A 529 1.93 -13.54 -11.79
N ARG A 530 1.19 -14.35 -11.01
CA ARG A 530 -0.02 -13.92 -10.30
C ARG A 530 0.32 -12.82 -9.29
N GLY A 531 1.37 -13.01 -8.48
CA GLY A 531 1.87 -11.98 -7.57
C GLY A 531 2.32 -10.71 -8.29
N TRP A 532 3.03 -10.84 -9.41
CA TRP A 532 3.46 -9.72 -10.25
C TRP A 532 2.30 -8.98 -10.89
N SER A 533 1.24 -9.67 -11.32
CA SER A 533 0.03 -9.02 -11.87
C SER A 533 -0.65 -8.11 -10.85
N ASN A 534 -0.56 -8.44 -9.56
CA ASN A 534 -1.09 -7.62 -8.47
C ASN A 534 -0.14 -6.49 -8.04
N ILE A 535 1.17 -6.73 -8.03
CA ILE A 535 2.18 -5.77 -7.56
C ILE A 535 2.55 -4.73 -8.63
N ASN A 536 2.63 -5.10 -9.91
CA ASN A 536 3.06 -4.22 -11.01
C ASN A 536 2.19 -2.97 -11.29
N PRO A 537 0.92 -2.90 -10.87
CA PRO A 537 0.11 -1.68 -10.94
C PRO A 537 0.22 -0.74 -9.71
N VAL A 538 1.25 -0.90 -8.88
CA VAL A 538 1.59 -0.07 -7.70
C VAL A 538 2.96 0.57 -7.89
#